data_AF-A0A524DLI2-F1
#
_entry.id   AF-A0A524DLI2-F1
#
_cell.length_a   1.000
_cell.length_b   1.000
_cell.length_c   1.000
_cell.angle_alpha   90.00
_cell.angle_beta   90.00
_cell.angle_gamma   90.00
#
_symmetry.space_group_name_H-M   'P 1'
#
loop_
_entity.id
_entity.type
_entity.pdbx_description
1 polymer ?
#
loop_
_entity_poly.entity_id
_entity_poly.type
_entity_poly.pdbx_seq_one_letter_code
_entity_poly.pdbx_strand_id
1 'polypeptide(L)'
;MSYDDRGYDDEEEFDFSDSEKPDYSEYENVESFEFGENPQPDTYKYIGLKEFSFGESLQPEPHKYLGFKEFHFQKDSSLIAPQKNLVIPSKKGLERNLVRENEDEIVVFFNEHDNISPKEKKSLLTDQMKNTNINIPNFRERVKDYFDVISSINITEDQKKVIQSKSNSILAEFISRIEDNEFDISSTADPNVIAISIIYTAIISSEDMPEITMTHLATLGGIRTARITYYYNRYFRQLYPRIKFDPTIYKLTAIKKIFSMYFFQLFIGGDFDFSKQIQILRKKILDNNNLPDQLEEVNIRELQEIIVNYPNIFTKYFNDIFNIAKFLMELGRLYKIIGAPIKISIITKMLHKKGINLTQGIMGFRRSISEIYDFLKMNTIDFFPRRIEVTDTPKDQRPEKRRQIERIIGTRIKVYAAKNIYNGKYFEKGREGCEECLREGFKTDITRITALDFHHSTDNKEIQYTADNLYHLFINDELNPSFLEDLISLMESKRVVLLCSNHHNLLHHERYHDFKYLINYPNIFSYPADIIYLLVRIAVDNFYKTRHLNFDQKRNIRRNIRGKLRKKYFIDFFYEGVCPSCGRFNTRDHLTVFDF
;
A
#
# COMPACT_ATOMS: atom_id res chain seq x y z
N MET A 1 37.31 -20.64 -7.95
CA MET A 1 36.26 -19.63 -7.78
C MET A 1 36.95 -18.29 -7.57
N SER A 2 36.84 -17.38 -8.53
CA SER A 2 37.45 -16.05 -8.49
C SER A 2 36.59 -15.11 -7.64
N TYR A 3 37.17 -14.57 -6.58
CA TYR A 3 36.55 -13.48 -5.83
C TYR A 3 36.73 -12.18 -6.63
N ASP A 4 35.60 -11.62 -7.02
CA ASP A 4 35.46 -10.35 -7.71
C ASP A 4 35.51 -9.25 -6.63
N ASP A 5 36.67 -8.63 -6.47
CA ASP A 5 36.94 -7.53 -5.53
C ASP A 5 36.40 -6.23 -6.15
N ARG A 6 35.07 -6.04 -6.06
CA ARG A 6 34.43 -4.77 -6.42
C ARG A 6 34.43 -3.88 -5.18
N GLY A 7 35.10 -2.74 -5.30
CA GLY A 7 35.04 -1.66 -4.32
C GLY A 7 33.60 -1.25 -4.09
N TYR A 8 33.20 -1.25 -2.82
CA TYR A 8 31.97 -0.65 -2.34
C TYR A 8 32.19 0.86 -2.27
N ASP A 9 31.65 1.60 -3.24
CA ASP A 9 31.33 3.02 -3.09
C ASP A 9 29.86 3.08 -2.65
N ASP A 10 29.61 2.95 -1.35
CA ASP A 10 28.31 3.22 -0.73
C ASP A 10 28.40 4.58 -0.03
N GLU A 11 28.21 5.66 -0.77
CA GLU A 11 27.81 6.93 -0.17
C GLU A 11 26.32 6.80 0.23
N GLU A 12 26.09 6.30 1.45
CA GLU A 12 24.78 6.32 2.08
C GLU A 12 24.40 7.77 2.44
N GLU A 13 23.53 8.39 1.65
CA GLU A 13 22.89 9.65 2.02
C GLU A 13 21.83 9.36 3.10
N PHE A 14 22.03 9.88 4.31
CA PHE A 14 21.21 9.58 5.49
C PHE A 14 20.05 10.57 5.68
N ASP A 15 18.85 10.03 5.85
CA ASP A 15 17.65 10.72 6.33
C ASP A 15 17.61 10.64 7.87
N PHE A 16 17.65 11.79 8.54
CA PHE A 16 17.74 11.95 10.00
C PHE A 16 16.37 11.97 10.73
N SER A 17 15.32 11.42 10.14
CA SER A 17 13.96 11.55 10.70
C SER A 17 13.70 10.84 12.04
N ASP A 18 14.63 10.04 12.59
CA ASP A 18 14.39 9.23 13.80
C ASP A 18 15.57 9.14 14.81
N SER A 19 16.55 10.05 14.80
CA SER A 19 17.48 10.14 15.95
C SER A 19 16.72 10.66 17.18
N GLU A 20 16.99 10.08 18.37
CA GLU A 20 16.45 10.60 19.64
C GLU A 20 16.66 12.12 19.72
N LYS A 21 15.58 12.84 20.05
CA LYS A 21 15.59 14.29 20.14
C LYS A 21 16.72 14.73 21.07
N PRO A 22 17.56 15.71 20.68
CA PRO A 22 18.52 16.31 21.59
C PRO A 22 17.81 16.79 22.87
N ASP A 23 18.47 16.68 24.01
CA ASP A 23 17.97 17.20 25.28
C ASP A 23 17.97 18.74 25.21
N TYR A 24 16.77 19.32 25.15
CA TYR A 24 16.55 20.76 25.01
C TYR A 24 16.08 21.41 26.31
N SER A 25 16.35 20.81 27.47
CA SER A 25 15.92 21.34 28.78
C SER A 25 16.39 22.77 29.05
N GLU A 26 17.42 23.25 28.35
CA GLU A 26 17.89 24.64 28.43
C GLU A 26 16.95 25.67 27.77
N TYR A 27 16.00 25.23 26.94
CA TYR A 27 15.04 26.09 26.25
C TYR A 27 13.60 25.98 26.77
N GLU A 28 13.32 25.11 27.75
CA GLU A 28 11.95 24.84 28.24
C GLU A 28 11.23 26.05 28.89
N ASN A 29 11.93 27.17 29.13
CA ASN A 29 11.37 28.36 29.78
C ASN A 29 11.59 29.68 29.01
N VAL A 30 12.00 29.61 27.74
CA VAL A 30 12.17 30.82 26.92
C VAL A 30 10.82 31.14 26.25
N GLU A 31 10.18 32.25 26.62
CA GLU A 31 8.87 32.64 26.04
C GLU A 31 8.99 33.49 24.76
N SER A 32 10.14 34.15 24.55
CA SER A 32 10.44 35.04 23.42
C SER A 32 11.90 34.90 22.95
N PHE A 33 12.15 34.96 21.65
CA PHE A 33 13.49 34.85 21.05
C PHE A 33 13.65 35.83 19.87
N GLU A 34 14.77 36.54 19.80
CA GLU A 34 15.07 37.54 18.76
C GLU A 34 16.25 37.08 17.89
N PHE A 35 16.07 37.03 16.57
CA PHE A 35 17.11 36.61 15.63
C PHE A 35 17.97 37.79 15.15
N GLY A 36 19.30 37.63 15.24
CA GLY A 36 20.25 38.43 14.48
C GLY A 36 20.23 38.10 12.97
N GLU A 37 21.11 38.74 12.19
CA GLU A 37 21.12 38.84 10.71
C GLU A 37 21.20 37.53 9.88
N ASN A 38 20.99 36.34 10.45
CA ASN A 38 21.02 35.08 9.69
C ASN A 38 19.64 34.64 9.18
N PRO A 39 19.51 34.27 7.90
CA PRO A 39 18.21 33.93 7.32
C PRO A 39 17.89 32.45 7.55
N GLN A 40 16.72 32.18 8.11
CA GLN A 40 16.08 30.85 8.29
C GLN A 40 16.43 30.08 9.59
N PRO A 41 15.57 30.20 10.62
CA PRO A 41 15.64 29.31 11.77
C PRO A 41 15.11 27.91 11.46
N ASP A 42 15.80 26.90 12.00
CA ASP A 42 15.33 25.51 12.04
C ASP A 42 14.14 25.40 13.01
N THR A 43 12.94 25.22 12.47
CA THR A 43 11.68 25.27 13.21
C THR A 43 11.50 24.13 14.21
N TYR A 44 12.28 23.06 14.10
CA TYR A 44 12.22 21.92 15.03
C TYR A 44 12.93 22.21 16.37
N LYS A 45 13.78 23.24 16.44
CA LYS A 45 14.54 23.60 17.65
C LYS A 45 13.74 24.37 18.70
N TYR A 46 12.51 24.80 18.41
CA TYR A 46 11.82 25.81 19.23
C TYR A 46 10.35 25.48 19.54
N ILE A 47 10.06 24.21 19.83
CA ILE A 47 8.72 23.76 20.23
C ILE A 47 8.42 24.31 21.64
N GLY A 48 7.63 25.38 21.74
CA GLY A 48 7.21 25.98 23.02
C GLY A 48 7.17 27.51 23.05
N LEU A 49 7.80 28.19 22.09
CA LEU A 49 7.80 29.65 21.99
C LEU A 49 6.39 30.20 21.70
N LYS A 50 5.99 31.25 22.42
CA LYS A 50 4.69 31.91 22.23
C LYS A 50 4.77 33.10 21.28
N GLU A 51 5.91 33.79 21.24
CA GLU A 51 6.14 35.02 20.49
C GLU A 51 7.43 34.95 19.66
N PHE A 52 7.40 35.56 18.46
CA PHE A 52 8.51 35.63 17.50
C PHE A 52 8.74 37.07 17.04
N SER A 53 10.01 37.52 17.05
CA SER A 53 10.46 38.75 16.39
C SER A 53 11.57 38.46 15.38
N PHE A 54 11.44 39.04 14.18
CA PHE A 54 12.46 38.99 13.15
C PHE A 54 13.16 40.34 13.07
N GLY A 55 14.49 40.34 13.03
CA GLY A 55 15.29 41.53 12.70
C GLY A 55 15.13 41.97 11.24
N GLU A 56 15.99 42.88 10.77
CA GLU A 56 15.90 43.58 9.48
C GLU A 56 16.06 42.70 8.20
N SER A 57 16.08 41.38 8.32
CA SER A 57 16.32 40.45 7.20
C SER A 57 15.04 39.97 6.50
N LEU A 58 15.21 39.36 5.31
CA LEU A 58 14.14 38.92 4.42
C LEU A 58 13.07 38.05 5.13
N GLN A 59 11.83 38.50 5.06
CA GLN A 59 10.68 37.88 5.73
C GLN A 59 10.47 36.42 5.27
N PRO A 60 10.35 35.45 6.19
CA PRO A 60 10.10 34.07 5.84
C PRO A 60 8.63 33.81 5.46
N GLU A 61 8.40 32.75 4.68
CA GLU A 61 7.06 32.43 4.16
C GLU A 61 6.09 32.01 5.30
N PRO A 62 4.98 32.76 5.55
CA PRO A 62 4.14 32.57 6.74
C PRO A 62 3.50 31.18 6.88
N HIS A 63 3.26 30.49 5.76
CA HIS A 63 2.63 29.18 5.75
C HIS A 63 3.48 28.06 6.38
N LYS A 64 4.78 28.30 6.61
CA LYS A 64 5.70 27.36 7.27
C LYS A 64 5.62 27.41 8.81
N TYR A 65 4.83 28.32 9.38
CA TYR A 65 4.79 28.61 10.84
C TYR A 65 3.37 28.53 11.42
N LEU A 66 2.58 27.53 11.00
CA LEU A 66 1.22 27.31 11.51
C LEU A 66 1.26 26.82 12.97
N GLY A 67 0.83 27.66 13.92
CA GLY A 67 0.70 27.33 15.35
C GLY A 67 1.03 28.45 16.35
N PHE A 68 1.62 29.55 15.91
CA PHE A 68 2.01 30.69 16.77
C PHE A 68 0.87 31.71 16.94
N LYS A 69 0.86 32.42 18.08
CA LYS A 69 -0.24 33.31 18.47
C LYS A 69 -0.14 34.73 17.90
N GLU A 70 1.07 35.31 17.81
CA GLU A 70 1.27 36.67 17.29
C GLU A 70 2.60 36.80 16.51
N PHE A 71 2.61 37.69 15.50
CA PHE A 71 3.79 38.06 14.71
C PHE A 71 3.97 39.58 14.75
N HIS A 72 5.17 40.04 15.12
CA HIS A 72 5.52 41.45 15.03
C HIS A 72 6.54 41.68 13.92
N PHE A 73 6.17 42.52 12.95
CA PHE A 73 7.05 42.94 11.86
C PHE A 73 7.44 44.41 12.07
N GLN A 74 8.74 44.71 12.12
CA GLN A 74 9.20 46.08 11.93
C GLN A 74 9.05 46.44 10.46
N LYS A 75 8.23 47.45 10.17
CA LYS A 75 7.88 47.85 8.82
C LYS A 75 8.82 48.96 8.38
N ASP A 76 9.78 48.63 7.52
CA ASP A 76 10.52 49.66 6.79
C ASP A 76 9.91 49.92 5.40
N SER A 77 9.72 51.19 5.07
CA SER A 77 8.80 51.64 4.00
C SER A 77 9.45 51.70 2.61
N SER A 78 10.65 51.17 2.47
CA SER A 78 11.44 51.28 1.25
C SER A 78 12.02 49.93 0.88
N LEU A 79 11.37 49.23 -0.06
CA LEU A 79 11.92 48.33 -1.08
C LEU A 79 10.79 47.42 -1.58
N ILE A 80 10.04 47.89 -2.59
CA ILE A 80 9.09 47.06 -3.35
C ILE A 80 9.74 46.71 -4.69
N ALA A 81 9.94 45.42 -4.95
CA ALA A 81 10.12 44.87 -6.29
C ALA A 81 8.87 44.03 -6.67
N PRO A 82 8.39 44.05 -7.93
CA PRO A 82 7.07 43.57 -8.28
C PRO A 82 7.05 42.06 -8.51
N GLN A 83 6.22 41.32 -7.76
CA GLN A 83 5.83 39.95 -8.10
C GLN A 83 4.46 39.89 -8.77
N LYS A 84 4.39 39.03 -9.80
CA LYS A 84 3.25 38.76 -10.68
C LYS A 84 2.04 38.24 -9.91
N ASN A 85 0.87 38.72 -10.35
CA ASN A 85 -0.48 38.37 -9.91
C ASN A 85 -0.71 36.87 -9.69
N LEU A 86 -0.92 36.49 -8.43
CA LEU A 86 -1.64 35.28 -8.04
C LEU A 86 -3.05 35.69 -7.60
N VAL A 87 -4.03 35.39 -8.44
CA VAL A 87 -5.45 35.63 -8.17
C VAL A 87 -5.92 34.62 -7.13
N ILE A 88 -6.32 35.11 -5.96
CA ILE A 88 -7.07 34.36 -4.95
C ILE A 88 -8.55 34.36 -5.37
N PRO A 89 -9.21 33.21 -5.61
CA PRO A 89 -10.64 33.21 -5.87
C PRO A 89 -11.41 33.45 -4.58
N SER A 90 -12.32 34.43 -4.61
CA SER A 90 -13.23 34.74 -3.51
C SER A 90 -14.27 33.65 -3.27
N LYS A 91 -14.78 33.61 -2.03
CA LYS A 91 -15.68 32.63 -1.41
C LYS A 91 -17.14 32.63 -1.95
N LYS A 92 -17.37 32.91 -3.25
CA LYS A 92 -18.71 33.03 -3.87
C LYS A 92 -18.93 32.15 -5.11
N GLY A 93 -18.12 31.10 -5.30
CA GLY A 93 -18.15 30.21 -6.48
C GLY A 93 -18.52 28.76 -6.21
N LEU A 94 -19.42 28.45 -5.26
CA LEU A 94 -19.79 27.06 -4.93
C LEU A 94 -21.30 26.76 -4.90
N GLU A 95 -22.13 27.65 -5.42
CA GLU A 95 -23.57 27.41 -5.64
C GLU A 95 -23.96 27.86 -7.05
N ARG A 96 -23.64 27.02 -8.04
CA ARG A 96 -24.29 26.96 -9.36
C ARG A 96 -23.57 25.89 -10.19
N ASN A 97 -24.04 24.65 -10.10
CA ASN A 97 -23.86 23.60 -11.11
C ASN A 97 -24.85 22.46 -10.85
N LEU A 98 -26.13 22.79 -10.89
CA LEU A 98 -27.22 21.89 -11.25
C LEU A 98 -28.10 22.70 -12.21
N VAL A 99 -28.55 22.06 -13.29
CA VAL A 99 -29.27 22.63 -14.44
C VAL A 99 -28.36 23.18 -15.56
N ARG A 100 -27.99 22.30 -16.48
CA ARG A 100 -27.90 22.61 -17.91
C ARG A 100 -28.54 21.45 -18.68
N GLU A 101 -29.82 21.63 -18.97
CA GLU A 101 -30.52 20.98 -20.06
C GLU A 101 -30.11 21.69 -21.37
N ASN A 102 -29.72 20.92 -22.38
CA ASN A 102 -29.77 21.36 -23.77
C ASN A 102 -31.07 20.78 -24.33
N GLU A 103 -32.09 21.61 -24.45
CA GLU A 103 -33.22 21.41 -25.37
C GLU A 103 -32.96 22.30 -26.58
N ASP A 104 -32.75 21.68 -27.75
CA ASP A 104 -32.88 22.36 -29.03
C ASP A 104 -34.30 22.08 -29.58
N GLU A 105 -35.07 23.17 -29.62
CA GLU A 105 -36.08 23.56 -30.60
C GLU A 105 -37.09 22.52 -31.13
N ILE A 106 -38.31 22.59 -30.59
CA ILE A 106 -39.53 22.44 -31.40
C ILE A 106 -40.31 23.75 -31.32
N VAL A 107 -40.31 24.49 -32.43
CA VAL A 107 -41.18 25.64 -32.65
C VAL A 107 -42.59 25.12 -32.90
N VAL A 108 -43.51 25.36 -31.95
CA VAL A 108 -44.95 25.26 -32.20
C VAL A 108 -45.59 26.60 -31.83
N PHE A 109 -46.08 27.29 -32.84
CA PHE A 109 -46.96 28.46 -32.71
C PHE A 109 -48.28 28.05 -32.05
N PHE A 110 -48.64 28.65 -30.91
CA PHE A 110 -50.04 28.79 -30.52
C PHE A 110 -50.29 30.12 -29.80
N ASN A 111 -51.40 30.74 -30.21
CA ASN A 111 -51.84 32.09 -29.88
C ASN A 111 -52.08 32.31 -28.39
N GLU A 112 -51.67 33.49 -27.92
CA GLU A 112 -52.11 34.11 -26.67
C GLU A 112 -53.60 34.44 -26.78
N HIS A 113 -54.44 33.71 -26.06
CA HIS A 113 -55.64 34.20 -25.37
C HIS A 113 -56.26 33.00 -24.64
N ASP A 114 -55.88 32.78 -23.39
CA ASP A 114 -56.74 32.26 -22.32
C ASP A 114 -55.95 32.19 -21.00
N ASN A 115 -56.33 33.07 -20.06
CA ASN A 115 -55.80 33.13 -18.69
C ASN A 115 -56.30 31.92 -17.89
N ILE A 116 -55.53 30.81 -17.91
CA ILE A 116 -55.69 29.71 -16.97
C ILE A 116 -54.32 29.38 -16.37
N SER A 117 -54.26 29.33 -15.04
CA SER A 117 -53.06 29.03 -14.27
C SER A 117 -52.41 27.69 -14.67
N PRO A 118 -51.06 27.61 -14.82
CA PRO A 118 -50.34 26.37 -15.12
C PRO A 118 -50.61 25.24 -14.11
N LYS A 119 -51.02 25.57 -12.87
CA LYS A 119 -51.41 24.59 -11.85
C LYS A 119 -52.81 23.99 -12.08
N GLU A 120 -53.74 24.76 -12.65
CA GLU A 120 -55.10 24.28 -12.96
C GLU A 120 -55.13 23.48 -14.27
N LYS A 121 -54.28 23.82 -15.25
CA LYS A 121 -54.06 23.00 -16.45
C LYS A 121 -53.42 21.63 -16.11
N LYS A 122 -52.52 21.58 -15.12
CA LYS A 122 -51.93 20.31 -14.65
C LYS A 122 -52.95 19.41 -13.94
N SER A 123 -53.85 20.01 -13.15
CA SER A 123 -54.94 19.31 -12.45
C SER A 123 -55.96 18.69 -13.41
N LEU A 124 -56.37 19.43 -14.45
CA LEU A 124 -57.32 18.95 -15.47
C LEU A 124 -56.72 17.89 -16.40
N LEU A 125 -55.41 17.93 -16.66
CA LEU A 125 -54.68 16.90 -17.41
C LEU A 125 -54.49 15.59 -16.61
N THR A 126 -54.38 15.66 -15.27
CA THR A 126 -54.23 14.45 -14.43
C THR A 126 -55.51 13.61 -14.29
N ASP A 127 -56.70 14.20 -14.38
CA ASP A 127 -57.96 13.43 -14.29
C ASP A 127 -58.46 12.89 -15.63
N GLN A 128 -57.95 13.39 -16.77
CA GLN A 128 -58.25 12.84 -18.11
C GLN A 128 -57.28 11.76 -18.61
N MET A 129 -56.21 11.43 -17.86
CA MET A 129 -55.26 10.36 -18.21
C MET A 129 -55.46 9.04 -17.43
N LYS A 130 -56.60 8.85 -16.77
CA LYS A 130 -57.00 7.58 -16.13
C LYS A 130 -57.61 6.54 -17.09
N ASN A 131 -57.31 6.63 -18.39
CA ASN A 131 -57.54 5.52 -19.32
C ASN A 131 -56.23 4.71 -19.44
N THR A 132 -56.01 3.86 -18.45
CA THR A 132 -54.81 3.03 -18.24
C THR A 132 -54.82 1.69 -19.00
N ASN A 133 -55.81 1.41 -19.85
CA ASN A 133 -55.86 0.12 -20.55
C ASN A 133 -55.06 0.15 -21.85
N ILE A 134 -53.83 -0.35 -21.80
CA ILE A 134 -53.14 -0.86 -23.00
C ILE A 134 -54.02 -1.93 -23.65
N ASN A 135 -54.17 -1.86 -24.97
CA ASN A 135 -54.72 -2.98 -25.74
C ASN A 135 -53.69 -4.11 -25.74
N ILE A 136 -53.85 -5.05 -24.80
CA ILE A 136 -52.89 -6.13 -24.51
C ILE A 136 -52.59 -6.98 -25.76
N PRO A 137 -53.58 -7.43 -26.56
CA PRO A 137 -53.31 -8.14 -27.80
C PRO A 137 -52.42 -7.37 -28.78
N ASN A 138 -52.71 -6.09 -29.03
CA ASN A 138 -51.92 -5.26 -29.94
C ASN A 138 -50.51 -5.01 -29.40
N PHE A 139 -50.39 -4.76 -28.09
CA PHE A 139 -49.10 -4.61 -27.44
C PHE A 139 -48.24 -5.88 -27.54
N ARG A 140 -48.85 -7.06 -27.33
CA ARG A 140 -48.17 -8.35 -27.44
C ARG A 140 -47.58 -8.58 -28.83
N GLU A 141 -48.35 -8.32 -29.88
CA GLU A 141 -47.87 -8.47 -31.27
C GLU A 141 -46.75 -7.47 -31.57
N ARG A 142 -46.92 -6.20 -31.18
CA ARG A 142 -45.86 -5.19 -31.35
C ARG A 142 -44.55 -5.56 -30.64
N VAL A 143 -44.60 -6.21 -29.47
CA VAL A 143 -43.39 -6.68 -28.79
C VAL A 143 -42.74 -7.84 -29.57
N LYS A 144 -43.54 -8.77 -30.11
CA LYS A 144 -43.02 -9.89 -30.91
C LYS A 144 -42.35 -9.42 -32.20
N ASP A 145 -42.87 -8.39 -32.85
CA ASP A 145 -42.27 -7.84 -34.08
C ASP A 145 -40.80 -7.43 -33.87
N TYR A 146 -40.44 -7.00 -32.66
CA TYR A 146 -39.06 -6.65 -32.32
C TYR A 146 -38.17 -7.84 -31.95
N PHE A 147 -38.71 -9.07 -31.84
CA PHE A 147 -37.88 -10.26 -31.62
C PHE A 147 -37.02 -10.63 -32.83
N ASP A 148 -37.33 -10.10 -34.03
CA ASP A 148 -36.49 -10.25 -35.22
C ASP A 148 -35.04 -9.76 -34.99
N VAL A 149 -34.81 -8.88 -34.01
CA VAL A 149 -33.46 -8.46 -33.59
C VAL A 149 -32.57 -9.64 -33.19
N ILE A 150 -33.15 -10.77 -32.72
CA ILE A 150 -32.40 -11.99 -32.39
C ILE A 150 -31.61 -12.52 -33.61
N SER A 151 -32.16 -12.38 -34.81
CA SER A 151 -31.49 -12.82 -36.05
C SER A 151 -30.17 -12.09 -36.30
N SER A 152 -30.07 -10.83 -35.85
CA SER A 152 -28.90 -9.96 -35.98
C SER A 152 -27.81 -10.22 -34.93
N ILE A 153 -28.07 -11.07 -33.93
CA ILE A 153 -27.09 -11.41 -32.91
C ILE A 153 -26.11 -12.46 -33.50
N ASN A 154 -24.81 -12.19 -33.41
CA ASN A 154 -23.78 -13.08 -33.92
C ASN A 154 -23.53 -14.29 -32.99
N ILE A 155 -24.43 -15.27 -33.06
CA ILE A 155 -24.44 -16.51 -32.26
C ILE A 155 -24.93 -17.69 -33.11
N THR A 156 -24.82 -18.91 -32.58
CA THR A 156 -25.27 -20.11 -33.28
C THR A 156 -26.79 -20.14 -33.46
N GLU A 157 -27.27 -20.78 -34.52
CA GLU A 157 -28.71 -20.91 -34.79
C GLU A 157 -29.47 -21.63 -33.67
N ASP A 158 -28.84 -22.60 -33.01
CA ASP A 158 -29.45 -23.28 -31.87
C ASP A 158 -29.60 -22.34 -30.66
N GLN A 159 -28.60 -21.49 -30.38
CA GLN A 159 -28.72 -20.46 -29.34
C GLN A 159 -29.81 -19.43 -29.69
N LYS A 160 -29.93 -19.02 -30.96
CA LYS A 160 -31.03 -18.13 -31.41
C LYS A 160 -32.40 -18.76 -31.15
N LYS A 161 -32.59 -20.03 -31.47
CA LYS A 161 -33.84 -20.76 -31.20
C LYS A 161 -34.16 -20.80 -29.71
N VAL A 162 -33.17 -21.05 -28.85
CA VAL A 162 -33.35 -21.04 -27.39
C VAL A 162 -33.76 -19.65 -26.92
N ILE A 163 -33.08 -18.59 -27.36
CA ILE A 163 -33.42 -17.20 -27.00
C ILE A 163 -34.83 -16.86 -27.48
N GLN A 164 -35.19 -17.21 -28.72
CA GLN A 164 -36.53 -16.96 -29.29
C GLN A 164 -37.62 -17.66 -28.48
N SER A 165 -37.44 -18.97 -28.24
CA SER A 165 -38.40 -19.79 -27.50
C SER A 165 -38.60 -19.24 -26.08
N LYS A 166 -37.51 -18.90 -25.38
CA LYS A 166 -37.57 -18.38 -24.03
C LYS A 166 -38.11 -16.95 -23.97
N SER A 167 -37.78 -16.11 -24.94
CA SER A 167 -38.35 -14.76 -25.05
C SER A 167 -39.87 -14.80 -25.24
N ASN A 168 -40.39 -15.73 -26.04
CA ASN A 168 -41.83 -15.95 -26.18
C ASN A 168 -42.48 -16.42 -24.86
N SER A 169 -41.82 -17.31 -24.11
CA SER A 169 -42.29 -17.76 -22.80
C SER A 169 -42.34 -16.59 -21.80
N ILE A 170 -41.26 -15.80 -21.71
CA ILE A 170 -41.17 -14.63 -20.83
C ILE A 170 -42.24 -13.61 -21.20
N LEU A 171 -42.46 -13.36 -22.49
CA LEU A 171 -43.53 -12.46 -22.95
C LEU A 171 -44.91 -12.97 -22.55
N ALA A 172 -45.19 -14.26 -22.72
CA ALA A 172 -46.48 -14.83 -22.34
C ALA A 172 -46.75 -14.66 -20.84
N GLU A 173 -45.76 -14.95 -20.00
CA GLU A 173 -45.85 -14.76 -18.55
C GLU A 173 -45.98 -13.27 -18.18
N PHE A 174 -45.21 -12.39 -18.81
CA PHE A 174 -45.30 -10.95 -18.61
C PHE A 174 -46.70 -10.41 -18.93
N ILE A 175 -47.33 -10.87 -20.01
CA ILE A 175 -48.69 -10.50 -20.39
C ILE A 175 -49.73 -11.04 -19.41
N SER A 176 -49.62 -12.31 -19.00
CA SER A 176 -50.52 -12.90 -17.99
C SER A 176 -50.52 -12.07 -16.71
N ARG A 177 -49.33 -11.68 -16.21
CA ARG A 177 -49.21 -10.89 -14.99
C ARG A 177 -49.83 -9.49 -15.09
N ILE A 178 -49.84 -8.91 -16.30
CA ILE A 178 -50.56 -7.65 -16.57
C ILE A 178 -52.08 -7.90 -16.54
N GLU A 179 -52.56 -8.98 -17.17
CA GLU A 179 -53.97 -9.36 -17.17
C GLU A 179 -54.49 -9.69 -15.76
N ASP A 180 -53.64 -10.28 -14.92
CA ASP A 180 -53.89 -10.60 -13.51
C ASP A 180 -53.80 -9.36 -12.59
N ASN A 181 -53.52 -8.18 -13.14
CA ASN A 181 -53.34 -6.92 -12.42
C ASN A 181 -52.23 -6.96 -11.35
N GLU A 182 -51.18 -7.77 -11.55
CA GLU A 182 -50.01 -7.74 -10.65
C GLU A 182 -49.27 -6.40 -10.72
N PHE A 183 -49.24 -5.78 -11.90
CA PHE A 183 -48.69 -4.46 -12.13
C PHE A 183 -49.29 -3.81 -13.38
N ASP A 184 -49.32 -2.48 -13.38
CA ASP A 184 -49.71 -1.71 -14.55
C ASP A 184 -48.51 -1.40 -15.44
N ILE A 185 -48.73 -1.50 -16.74
CA ILE A 185 -47.81 -0.98 -17.75
C ILE A 185 -48.37 0.35 -18.30
N SER A 186 -47.51 1.37 -18.37
CA SER A 186 -47.92 2.67 -18.92
C SER A 186 -48.33 2.52 -20.38
N SER A 187 -49.40 3.20 -20.81
CA SER A 187 -49.78 3.29 -22.24
C SER A 187 -48.69 3.89 -23.12
N THR A 188 -47.72 4.59 -22.53
CA THR A 188 -46.53 5.14 -23.18
C THR A 188 -45.32 4.21 -23.15
N ALA A 189 -45.44 2.99 -22.61
CA ALA A 189 -44.36 2.02 -22.59
C ALA A 189 -43.99 1.64 -24.03
N ASP A 190 -42.69 1.74 -24.34
CA ASP A 190 -42.16 1.45 -25.65
C ASP A 190 -42.02 -0.07 -25.85
N PRO A 191 -42.79 -0.69 -26.78
CA PRO A 191 -42.73 -2.14 -27.02
C PRO A 191 -41.34 -2.62 -27.42
N ASN A 192 -40.54 -1.78 -28.08
CA ASN A 192 -39.16 -2.12 -28.45
C ASN A 192 -38.28 -2.27 -27.19
N VAL A 193 -38.39 -1.34 -26.25
CA VAL A 193 -37.64 -1.42 -24.98
C VAL A 193 -38.00 -2.69 -24.21
N ILE A 194 -39.29 -3.05 -24.18
CA ILE A 194 -39.78 -4.26 -23.54
C ILE A 194 -39.23 -5.50 -24.26
N ALA A 195 -39.31 -5.56 -25.58
CA ALA A 195 -38.80 -6.66 -26.38
C ALA A 195 -37.31 -6.90 -26.14
N ILE A 196 -36.48 -5.86 -26.24
CA ILE A 196 -35.04 -5.95 -26.00
C ILE A 196 -34.74 -6.34 -24.54
N SER A 197 -35.55 -5.88 -23.58
CA SER A 197 -35.41 -6.30 -22.17
C SER A 197 -35.76 -7.77 -21.96
N ILE A 198 -36.75 -8.30 -22.68
CA ILE A 198 -37.11 -9.72 -22.66
C ILE A 198 -36.01 -10.56 -23.31
N ILE A 199 -35.49 -10.16 -24.48
CA ILE A 199 -34.37 -10.84 -25.15
C ILE A 199 -33.15 -10.89 -24.22
N TYR A 200 -32.82 -9.74 -23.62
CA TYR A 200 -31.74 -9.67 -22.63
C TYR A 200 -31.99 -10.61 -21.45
N THR A 201 -33.22 -10.64 -20.91
CA THR A 201 -33.64 -11.56 -19.85
C THR A 201 -33.46 -13.02 -20.25
N ALA A 202 -33.88 -13.38 -21.46
CA ALA A 202 -33.73 -14.73 -22.01
C ALA A 202 -32.26 -15.14 -22.10
N ILE A 203 -31.38 -14.24 -22.54
CA ILE A 203 -29.93 -14.48 -22.64
C ILE A 203 -29.32 -14.72 -21.26
N ILE A 204 -29.54 -13.81 -20.31
CA ILE A 204 -28.84 -13.85 -19.01
C ILE A 204 -29.37 -14.93 -18.05
N SER A 205 -30.59 -15.41 -18.27
CA SER A 205 -31.23 -16.47 -17.48
C SER A 205 -31.09 -17.86 -18.10
N SER A 206 -30.35 -18.02 -19.21
CA SER A 206 -30.15 -19.31 -19.89
C SER A 206 -28.72 -19.83 -19.77
N GLU A 207 -28.59 -21.13 -19.57
CA GLU A 207 -27.30 -21.82 -19.55
C GLU A 207 -26.65 -21.77 -20.94
N ASP A 208 -25.32 -21.86 -20.98
CA ASP A 208 -24.52 -21.93 -22.21
C ASP A 208 -24.74 -20.80 -23.24
N MET A 209 -25.19 -19.63 -22.76
CA MET A 209 -25.28 -18.42 -23.57
C MET A 209 -23.94 -17.67 -23.63
N PRO A 210 -23.55 -17.14 -24.80
CA PRO A 210 -22.36 -16.32 -24.93
C PRO A 210 -22.55 -14.98 -24.21
N GLU A 211 -21.45 -14.32 -23.84
CA GLU A 211 -21.50 -13.03 -23.16
C GLU A 211 -21.90 -11.91 -24.12
N ILE A 212 -23.21 -11.73 -24.27
CA ILE A 212 -23.79 -10.63 -25.03
C ILE A 212 -23.98 -9.46 -24.06
N THR A 213 -23.27 -8.37 -24.31
CA THR A 213 -23.37 -7.17 -23.46
C THR A 213 -24.71 -6.46 -23.66
N MET A 214 -25.23 -5.86 -22.59
CA MET A 214 -26.46 -5.07 -22.66
C MET A 214 -26.32 -3.88 -23.62
N THR A 215 -25.11 -3.31 -23.74
CA THR A 215 -24.80 -2.24 -24.70
C THR A 215 -24.96 -2.72 -26.14
N HIS A 216 -24.52 -3.95 -26.46
CA HIS A 216 -24.70 -4.51 -27.80
C HIS A 216 -26.18 -4.64 -28.15
N LEU A 217 -27.00 -5.19 -27.24
CA LEU A 217 -28.46 -5.29 -27.43
C LEU A 217 -29.12 -3.91 -27.54
N ALA A 218 -28.67 -2.94 -26.73
CA ALA A 218 -29.15 -1.57 -26.79
C ALA A 218 -28.88 -0.94 -28.16
N THR A 219 -27.70 -1.16 -28.72
CA THR A 219 -27.34 -0.71 -30.08
C THR A 219 -28.19 -1.38 -31.14
N LEU A 220 -28.37 -2.70 -31.08
CA LEU A 220 -29.21 -3.43 -32.04
C LEU A 220 -30.67 -2.97 -32.00
N GLY A 221 -31.20 -2.69 -30.81
CA GLY A 221 -32.55 -2.18 -30.63
C GLY A 221 -32.71 -0.67 -30.84
N GLY A 222 -31.64 0.09 -31.04
CA GLY A 222 -31.70 1.55 -31.14
C GLY A 222 -32.17 2.24 -29.85
N ILE A 223 -31.89 1.66 -28.68
CA ILE A 223 -32.34 2.16 -27.37
C ILE A 223 -31.17 2.47 -26.44
N ARG A 224 -31.45 3.20 -25.34
CA ARG A 224 -30.46 3.46 -24.28
C ARG A 224 -30.35 2.26 -23.34
N THR A 225 -29.13 1.84 -23.03
CA THR A 225 -28.81 0.74 -22.08
C THR A 225 -29.54 0.89 -20.74
N ALA A 226 -29.64 2.13 -20.21
CA ALA A 226 -30.32 2.40 -18.95
C ALA A 226 -31.81 1.98 -18.93
N ARG A 227 -32.49 2.01 -20.10
CA ARG A 227 -33.87 1.55 -20.21
C ARG A 227 -33.97 0.02 -20.05
N ILE A 228 -33.04 -0.73 -20.66
CA ILE A 228 -32.99 -2.19 -20.51
C ILE A 228 -32.80 -2.56 -19.04
N THR A 229 -31.83 -1.93 -18.36
CA THR A 229 -31.59 -2.13 -16.92
C THR A 229 -32.83 -1.85 -16.09
N TYR A 230 -33.53 -0.74 -16.38
CA TYR A 230 -34.74 -0.35 -15.66
C TYR A 230 -35.84 -1.40 -15.78
N TYR A 231 -36.18 -1.83 -17.00
CA TYR A 231 -37.25 -2.79 -17.24
C TYR A 231 -36.88 -4.20 -16.74
N TYR A 232 -35.62 -4.62 -16.92
CA TYR A 232 -35.11 -5.87 -16.34
C TYR A 232 -35.30 -5.91 -14.81
N ASN A 233 -34.80 -4.88 -14.11
CA ASN A 233 -34.90 -4.82 -12.66
C ASN A 233 -36.35 -4.71 -12.17
N ARG A 234 -37.20 -3.98 -12.90
CA ARG A 234 -38.58 -3.73 -12.49
C ARG A 234 -39.49 -4.94 -12.67
N TYR A 235 -39.36 -5.68 -13.78
CA TYR A 235 -40.35 -6.69 -14.15
C TYR A 235 -39.83 -8.13 -14.20
N PHE A 236 -38.55 -8.32 -14.51
CA PHE A 236 -38.03 -9.62 -14.90
C PHE A 236 -37.06 -10.24 -13.89
N ARG A 237 -36.26 -9.44 -13.18
CA ARG A 237 -35.17 -9.90 -12.31
C ARG A 237 -35.59 -10.94 -11.26
N GLN A 238 -36.75 -10.77 -10.64
CA GLN A 238 -37.21 -11.67 -9.57
C GLN A 238 -37.58 -13.07 -10.08
N LEU A 239 -38.16 -13.16 -11.28
CA LEU A 239 -38.58 -14.43 -11.89
C LEU A 239 -37.45 -15.08 -12.69
N TYR A 240 -36.61 -14.24 -13.30
CA TYR A 240 -35.54 -14.64 -14.20
C TYR A 240 -34.21 -14.04 -13.72
N PRO A 241 -33.68 -14.54 -12.58
CA PRO A 241 -32.38 -14.12 -12.10
C PRO A 241 -31.31 -14.47 -13.13
N ARG A 242 -30.21 -13.69 -13.15
CA ARG A 242 -29.07 -14.03 -13.99
C ARG A 242 -28.48 -15.37 -13.53
N ILE A 243 -27.99 -16.19 -14.45
CA ILE A 243 -27.25 -17.40 -14.08
C ILE A 243 -25.82 -17.04 -13.69
N LYS A 244 -25.21 -16.08 -14.40
CA LYS A 244 -23.89 -15.56 -14.08
C LYS A 244 -23.99 -14.42 -13.06
N PHE A 245 -23.26 -14.55 -11.97
CA PHE A 245 -23.14 -13.50 -10.96
C PHE A 245 -22.40 -12.29 -11.51
N ASP A 246 -22.96 -11.10 -11.28
CA ASP A 246 -22.34 -9.82 -11.63
C ASP A 246 -22.22 -8.94 -10.38
N PRO A 247 -21.00 -8.74 -9.84
CA PRO A 247 -20.80 -7.96 -8.63
C PRO A 247 -21.14 -6.47 -8.81
N THR A 248 -21.28 -5.96 -10.04
CA THR A 248 -21.59 -4.54 -10.29
C THR A 248 -23.06 -4.20 -10.03
N ILE A 249 -23.94 -5.20 -10.04
CA ILE A 249 -25.37 -5.03 -9.78
C ILE A 249 -25.65 -4.87 -8.27
N TYR A 250 -24.81 -5.46 -7.44
CA TYR A 250 -24.98 -5.47 -5.98
C TYR A 250 -24.13 -4.37 -5.34
N LYS A 251 -24.67 -3.66 -4.34
CA LYS A 251 -23.98 -2.59 -3.61
C LYS A 251 -23.04 -3.16 -2.54
N LEU A 252 -22.18 -4.11 -2.95
CA LEU A 252 -21.27 -4.84 -2.07
C LEU A 252 -20.22 -3.96 -1.38
N THR A 253 -20.08 -2.69 -1.77
CA THR A 253 -19.11 -1.77 -1.17
C THR A 253 -19.41 -1.45 0.30
N ALA A 254 -20.67 -1.32 0.69
CA ALA A 254 -21.01 -1.13 2.10
C ALA A 254 -20.86 -2.45 2.87
N ILE A 255 -21.42 -3.52 2.31
CA ILE A 255 -21.39 -4.88 2.86
C ILE A 255 -19.95 -5.31 3.19
N LYS A 256 -19.00 -5.16 2.26
CA LYS A 256 -17.61 -5.58 2.47
C LYS A 256 -16.94 -4.87 3.65
N LYS A 257 -17.21 -3.57 3.84
CA LYS A 257 -16.65 -2.79 4.94
C LYS A 257 -17.22 -3.27 6.27
N ILE A 258 -18.54 -3.34 6.37
CA ILE A 258 -19.25 -3.78 7.57
C ILE A 258 -18.79 -5.19 8.00
N PHE A 259 -18.76 -6.13 7.05
CA PHE A 259 -18.37 -7.49 7.36
C PHE A 259 -16.88 -7.67 7.60
N SER A 260 -16.01 -6.87 6.96
CA SER A 260 -14.59 -6.88 7.30
C SER A 260 -14.36 -6.49 8.76
N MET A 261 -15.10 -5.50 9.27
CA MET A 261 -15.04 -5.07 10.67
C MET A 261 -15.65 -6.11 11.61
N TYR A 262 -16.80 -6.67 11.25
CA TYR A 262 -17.42 -7.75 12.02
C TYR A 262 -16.44 -8.93 12.22
N PHE A 263 -15.81 -9.41 11.14
CA PHE A 263 -14.82 -10.49 11.26
C PHE A 263 -13.57 -10.05 12.03
N PHE A 264 -13.10 -8.82 11.83
CA PHE A 264 -11.97 -8.29 12.58
C PHE A 264 -12.22 -8.29 14.10
N GLN A 265 -13.39 -7.85 14.55
CA GLN A 265 -13.79 -7.88 15.96
C GLN A 265 -13.87 -9.29 16.52
N LEU A 266 -14.35 -10.24 15.71
CA LEU A 266 -14.41 -11.65 16.11
C LEU A 266 -13.02 -12.24 16.32
N PHE A 267 -12.04 -11.90 15.48
CA PHE A 267 -10.67 -12.36 15.65
C PHE A 267 -9.98 -11.78 16.90
N ILE A 268 -10.34 -10.56 17.31
CA ILE A 268 -9.86 -10.01 18.59
C ILE A 268 -10.44 -10.81 19.76
N GLY A 269 -11.67 -11.32 19.62
CA GLY A 269 -12.39 -12.07 20.66
C GLY A 269 -11.96 -13.53 20.85
N GLY A 270 -11.15 -14.12 19.96
CA GLY A 270 -10.60 -15.48 20.11
C GLY A 270 -10.80 -16.41 18.93
N ASP A 271 -10.60 -17.71 19.16
CA ASP A 271 -10.49 -18.75 18.13
C ASP A 271 -11.81 -18.98 17.38
N PHE A 272 -11.74 -19.07 16.05
CA PHE A 272 -12.89 -18.88 15.18
C PHE A 272 -13.04 -19.98 14.12
N ASP A 273 -14.11 -20.78 14.24
CA ASP A 273 -14.51 -21.77 13.23
C ASP A 273 -15.31 -21.10 12.10
N PHE A 274 -14.63 -20.83 10.99
CA PHE A 274 -15.22 -20.13 9.87
C PHE A 274 -16.43 -20.84 9.23
N SER A 275 -16.37 -22.17 9.11
CA SER A 275 -17.41 -22.96 8.45
C SER A 275 -18.74 -22.87 9.19
N LYS A 276 -18.71 -22.96 10.53
CA LYS A 276 -19.91 -22.75 11.36
C LYS A 276 -20.45 -21.33 11.23
N GLN A 277 -19.55 -20.36 11.11
CA GLN A 277 -19.91 -18.94 11.14
C GLN A 277 -20.52 -18.46 9.82
N ILE A 278 -20.11 -18.99 8.67
CA ILE A 278 -20.83 -18.79 7.41
C ILE A 278 -22.28 -19.29 7.53
N GLN A 279 -22.50 -20.48 8.10
CA GLN A 279 -23.85 -21.04 8.20
C GLN A 279 -24.73 -20.21 9.13
N ILE A 280 -24.18 -19.79 10.28
CA ILE A 280 -24.85 -18.88 11.21
C ILE A 280 -25.15 -17.55 10.52
N LEU A 281 -24.19 -16.97 9.80
CA LEU A 281 -24.38 -15.72 9.08
C LEU A 281 -25.47 -15.83 8.02
N ARG A 282 -25.45 -16.91 7.23
CA ARG A 282 -26.47 -17.19 6.21
C ARG A 282 -27.85 -17.24 6.86
N LYS A 283 -27.99 -17.96 7.97
CA LYS A 283 -29.25 -18.04 8.72
C LYS A 283 -29.69 -16.67 9.24
N LYS A 284 -28.80 -15.91 9.88
CA LYS A 284 -29.08 -14.56 10.39
C LYS A 284 -29.54 -13.58 9.30
N ILE A 285 -28.97 -13.67 8.10
CA ILE A 285 -29.37 -12.83 6.96
C ILE A 285 -30.77 -13.23 6.45
N LEU A 286 -31.05 -14.53 6.34
CA LEU A 286 -32.37 -15.01 5.92
C LEU A 286 -33.46 -14.67 6.95
N ASP A 287 -33.16 -14.84 8.24
CA ASP A 287 -34.06 -14.57 9.36
C ASP A 287 -34.16 -13.07 9.69
N ASN A 288 -33.33 -12.22 9.05
CA ASN A 288 -33.18 -10.80 9.34
C ASN A 288 -33.03 -10.49 10.85
N ASN A 289 -32.13 -11.21 11.52
CA ASN A 289 -31.99 -11.15 12.97
C ASN A 289 -30.52 -11.17 13.41
N ASN A 290 -30.16 -10.37 14.42
CA ASN A 290 -28.80 -10.28 14.98
C ASN A 290 -27.72 -9.99 13.93
N LEU A 291 -28.03 -9.12 12.98
CA LEU A 291 -27.11 -8.61 11.96
C LEU A 291 -26.41 -7.33 12.47
N PRO A 292 -25.23 -6.97 11.93
CA PRO A 292 -24.60 -5.69 12.26
C PRO A 292 -25.52 -4.49 12.01
N ASP A 293 -25.68 -3.61 12.99
CA ASP A 293 -26.60 -2.45 12.98
C ASP A 293 -26.36 -1.48 11.80
N GLN A 294 -25.18 -1.57 11.17
CA GLN A 294 -24.76 -0.75 10.03
C GLN A 294 -25.36 -1.23 8.70
N LEU A 295 -26.02 -2.39 8.65
CA LEU A 295 -26.65 -2.91 7.44
C LEU A 295 -28.04 -2.29 7.22
N GLU A 296 -28.17 -1.51 6.15
CA GLU A 296 -29.48 -1.04 5.67
C GLU A 296 -30.34 -2.18 5.12
N GLU A 297 -31.67 -2.05 5.15
CA GLU A 297 -32.62 -3.04 4.60
C GLU A 297 -32.36 -3.40 3.13
N VAL A 298 -31.86 -2.43 2.35
CA VAL A 298 -31.47 -2.67 0.95
C VAL A 298 -30.31 -3.67 0.87
N ASN A 299 -29.33 -3.56 1.76
CA ASN A 299 -28.18 -4.47 1.81
C ASN A 299 -28.61 -5.88 2.22
N ILE A 300 -29.56 -5.98 3.16
CA ILE A 300 -30.09 -7.27 3.63
C ILE A 300 -30.83 -7.98 2.50
N ARG A 301 -31.71 -7.28 1.78
CA ARG A 301 -32.40 -7.83 0.60
C ARG A 301 -31.43 -8.30 -0.49
N GLU A 302 -30.41 -7.50 -0.78
CA GLU A 302 -29.36 -7.90 -1.74
C GLU A 302 -28.64 -9.18 -1.28
N LEU A 303 -28.30 -9.30 0.00
CA LEU A 303 -27.65 -10.50 0.53
C LEU A 303 -28.57 -11.72 0.50
N GLN A 304 -29.85 -11.57 0.83
CA GLN A 304 -30.84 -12.63 0.72
C GLN A 304 -30.96 -13.13 -0.72
N GLU A 305 -31.00 -12.22 -1.70
CA GLU A 305 -31.02 -12.58 -3.12
C GLU A 305 -29.75 -13.36 -3.52
N ILE A 306 -28.57 -12.93 -3.06
CA ILE A 306 -27.31 -13.65 -3.33
C ILE A 306 -27.33 -15.05 -2.69
N ILE A 307 -27.87 -15.18 -1.47
CA ILE A 307 -27.97 -16.47 -0.77
C ILE A 307 -28.87 -17.46 -1.51
N VAL A 308 -29.98 -16.98 -2.06
CA VAL A 308 -30.97 -17.81 -2.78
C VAL A 308 -30.45 -18.16 -4.17
N ASN A 309 -29.99 -17.17 -4.94
CA ASN A 309 -29.68 -17.34 -6.35
C ASN A 309 -28.22 -17.74 -6.62
N TYR A 310 -27.28 -17.40 -5.73
CA TYR A 310 -25.84 -17.63 -5.92
C TYR A 310 -25.15 -18.12 -4.64
N PRO A 311 -25.58 -19.24 -4.04
CA PRO A 311 -25.09 -19.71 -2.73
C PRO A 311 -23.57 -19.97 -2.70
N ASN A 312 -23.00 -20.45 -3.81
CA ASN A 312 -21.56 -20.68 -3.93
C ASN A 312 -20.77 -19.36 -3.95
N ILE A 313 -21.31 -18.34 -4.62
CA ILE A 313 -20.72 -17.00 -4.66
C ILE A 313 -20.81 -16.32 -3.30
N PHE A 314 -21.97 -16.42 -2.63
CA PHE A 314 -22.11 -15.95 -1.25
C PHE A 314 -21.00 -16.54 -0.37
N THR A 315 -20.88 -17.86 -0.37
CA THR A 315 -19.89 -18.58 0.44
C THR A 315 -18.46 -18.14 0.10
N LYS A 316 -18.11 -18.09 -1.19
CA LYS A 316 -16.78 -17.62 -1.63
C LYS A 316 -16.53 -16.18 -1.21
N TYR A 317 -17.48 -15.29 -1.43
CA TYR A 317 -17.33 -13.85 -1.17
C TYR A 317 -17.06 -13.57 0.31
N PHE A 318 -17.84 -14.18 1.20
CA PHE A 318 -17.65 -14.03 2.64
C PHE A 318 -16.40 -14.75 3.15
N ASN A 319 -16.03 -15.89 2.55
CA ASN A 319 -14.73 -16.53 2.79
C ASN A 319 -13.57 -15.63 2.41
N ASP A 320 -13.66 -14.96 1.27
CA ASP A 320 -12.64 -14.01 0.84
C ASP A 320 -12.57 -12.83 1.82
N ILE A 321 -13.69 -12.21 2.23
CA ILE A 321 -13.69 -11.12 3.23
C ILE A 321 -13.07 -11.58 4.55
N PHE A 322 -13.46 -12.75 5.05
CA PHE A 322 -12.94 -13.31 6.28
C PHE A 322 -11.42 -13.50 6.22
N ASN A 323 -10.93 -14.14 5.16
CA ASN A 323 -9.50 -14.37 4.99
C ASN A 323 -8.74 -13.06 4.79
N ILE A 324 -9.32 -12.07 4.10
CA ILE A 324 -8.74 -10.73 3.99
C ILE A 324 -8.63 -10.06 5.36
N ALA A 325 -9.70 -10.07 6.16
CA ALA A 325 -9.70 -9.44 7.48
C ALA A 325 -8.69 -10.12 8.41
N LYS A 326 -8.63 -11.46 8.41
CA LYS A 326 -7.64 -12.25 9.17
C LYS A 326 -6.22 -11.86 8.76
N PHE A 327 -5.97 -11.87 7.46
CA PHE A 327 -4.66 -11.62 6.90
C PHE A 327 -4.18 -10.18 7.15
N LEU A 328 -5.08 -9.20 6.99
CA LEU A 328 -4.77 -7.82 7.32
C LEU A 328 -4.51 -7.64 8.82
N MET A 329 -5.25 -8.35 9.68
CA MET A 329 -5.02 -8.31 11.13
C MET A 329 -3.62 -8.83 11.49
N GLU A 330 -3.24 -10.01 10.97
CA GLU A 330 -1.94 -10.63 11.22
C GLU A 330 -0.80 -9.75 10.70
N LEU A 331 -0.88 -9.29 9.45
CA LEU A 331 0.10 -8.37 8.88
C LEU A 331 0.13 -7.02 9.61
N GLY A 332 -1.02 -6.50 10.03
CA GLY A 332 -1.12 -5.26 10.79
C GLY A 332 -0.27 -5.33 12.06
N ARG A 333 -0.38 -6.43 12.81
CA ARG A 333 0.45 -6.68 14.00
C ARG A 333 1.92 -6.76 13.64
N LEU A 334 2.27 -7.57 12.65
CA LEU A 334 3.65 -7.81 12.22
C LEU A 334 4.35 -6.50 11.82
N TYR A 335 3.74 -5.73 10.93
CA TYR A 335 4.27 -4.45 10.47
C TYR A 335 4.30 -3.39 11.57
N LYS A 336 3.35 -3.41 12.51
CA LYS A 336 3.36 -2.53 13.69
C LYS A 336 4.52 -2.87 14.63
N ILE A 337 4.80 -4.16 14.87
CA ILE A 337 5.91 -4.63 15.71
C ILE A 337 7.26 -4.13 15.17
N ILE A 338 7.48 -4.23 13.85
CA ILE A 338 8.72 -3.72 13.24
C ILE A 338 8.69 -2.20 13.02
N GLY A 339 7.54 -1.53 13.14
CA GLY A 339 7.42 -0.09 12.90
C GLY A 339 7.58 0.29 11.42
N ALA A 340 7.08 -0.55 10.51
CA ALA A 340 7.18 -0.35 9.06
C ALA A 340 5.81 -0.08 8.42
N PRO A 341 5.78 0.65 7.28
CA PRO A 341 4.53 0.91 6.58
C PRO A 341 4.10 -0.26 5.67
N ILE A 342 2.79 -0.48 5.56
CA ILE A 342 2.21 -1.57 4.75
C ILE A 342 2.06 -1.19 3.27
N LYS A 343 2.33 -2.14 2.37
CA LYS A 343 2.14 -1.98 0.91
C LYS A 343 1.01 -2.86 0.36
N ILE A 344 -0.17 -2.26 0.20
CA ILE A 344 -1.39 -2.94 -0.28
C ILE A 344 -1.21 -3.68 -1.62
N SER A 345 -0.38 -3.17 -2.53
CA SER A 345 -0.20 -3.80 -3.85
C SER A 345 0.51 -5.16 -3.78
N ILE A 346 1.34 -5.39 -2.77
CA ILE A 346 1.98 -6.70 -2.54
C ILE A 346 0.93 -7.66 -1.99
N ILE A 347 0.24 -7.27 -0.92
CA ILE A 347 -0.87 -8.02 -0.30
C ILE A 347 -1.90 -8.46 -1.34
N THR A 348 -2.32 -7.54 -2.20
CA THR A 348 -3.33 -7.82 -3.23
C THR A 348 -2.85 -8.91 -4.19
N LYS A 349 -1.60 -8.84 -4.69
CA LYS A 349 -1.05 -9.84 -5.61
C LYS A 349 -0.97 -11.21 -4.96
N MET A 350 -0.61 -11.26 -3.68
CA MET A 350 -0.50 -12.51 -2.93
C MET A 350 -1.85 -13.17 -2.70
N LEU A 351 -2.83 -12.42 -2.17
CA LEU A 351 -4.19 -12.93 -1.95
C LEU A 351 -4.83 -13.40 -3.27
N HIS A 352 -4.63 -12.65 -4.34
CA HIS A 352 -5.12 -13.03 -5.66
C HIS A 352 -4.49 -14.33 -6.18
N LYS A 353 -3.19 -14.57 -5.93
CA LYS A 353 -2.53 -15.85 -6.26
C LYS A 353 -3.11 -17.03 -5.46
N LYS A 354 -3.63 -16.79 -4.25
CA LYS A 354 -4.34 -17.78 -3.43
C LYS A 354 -5.81 -17.98 -3.81
N GLY A 355 -6.30 -17.31 -4.86
CA GLY A 355 -7.72 -17.37 -5.27
C GLY A 355 -8.67 -16.50 -4.44
N ILE A 356 -8.14 -15.74 -3.47
CA ILE A 356 -8.88 -14.75 -2.69
C ILE A 356 -8.92 -13.46 -3.50
N ASN A 357 -10.10 -13.13 -4.04
CA ASN A 357 -10.22 -12.03 -5.00
C ASN A 357 -11.56 -11.28 -4.95
N LEU A 358 -12.45 -11.62 -4.01
CA LEU A 358 -13.78 -11.02 -3.89
C LEU A 358 -14.58 -11.08 -5.19
N THR A 359 -14.33 -12.09 -6.04
CA THR A 359 -14.90 -12.24 -7.39
C THR A 359 -14.59 -11.08 -8.34
N GLN A 360 -13.45 -10.40 -8.14
CA GLN A 360 -13.01 -9.25 -8.91
C GLN A 360 -11.68 -9.52 -9.62
N GLY A 361 -11.43 -8.81 -10.73
CA GLY A 361 -10.10 -8.74 -11.33
C GLY A 361 -9.12 -7.95 -10.45
N ILE A 362 -7.82 -8.15 -10.65
CA ILE A 362 -6.74 -7.63 -9.78
C ILE A 362 -6.82 -6.13 -9.46
N MET A 363 -7.25 -5.30 -10.40
CA MET A 363 -7.35 -3.84 -10.20
C MET A 363 -8.54 -3.48 -9.30
N GLY A 364 -9.70 -4.10 -9.53
CA GLY A 364 -10.88 -3.94 -8.67
C GLY A 364 -10.61 -4.50 -7.28
N PHE A 365 -9.97 -5.67 -7.22
CA PHE A 365 -9.59 -6.31 -5.96
C PHE A 365 -8.62 -5.44 -5.14
N ARG A 366 -7.59 -4.84 -5.77
CA ARG A 366 -6.68 -3.89 -5.11
C ARG A 366 -7.43 -2.75 -4.44
N ARG A 367 -8.40 -2.16 -5.16
CA ARG A 367 -9.23 -1.07 -4.63
C ARG A 367 -10.04 -1.54 -3.42
N SER A 368 -10.65 -2.73 -3.50
CA SER A 368 -11.38 -3.32 -2.39
C SER A 368 -10.50 -3.57 -1.17
N ILE A 369 -9.27 -4.09 -1.33
CA ILE A 369 -8.32 -4.26 -0.22
C ILE A 369 -7.95 -2.90 0.39
N SER A 370 -7.67 -1.89 -0.43
CA SER A 370 -7.41 -0.53 0.04
C SER A 370 -8.56 0.02 0.88
N GLU A 371 -9.80 -0.12 0.41
CA GLU A 371 -10.99 0.35 1.11
C GLU A 371 -11.24 -0.39 2.43
N ILE A 372 -11.02 -1.71 2.44
CA ILE A 372 -11.13 -2.52 3.66
C ILE A 372 -10.05 -2.08 4.67
N TYR A 373 -8.80 -1.95 4.23
CA TYR A 373 -7.70 -1.52 5.10
C TYR A 373 -7.97 -0.15 5.71
N ASP A 374 -8.35 0.83 4.89
CA ASP A 374 -8.62 2.19 5.37
C ASP A 374 -9.78 2.21 6.35
N PHE A 375 -10.84 1.44 6.06
CA PHE A 375 -11.99 1.33 6.95
C PHE A 375 -11.61 0.69 8.29
N LEU A 376 -10.88 -0.42 8.28
CA LEU A 376 -10.41 -1.07 9.50
C LEU A 376 -9.51 -0.12 10.30
N LYS A 377 -8.52 0.50 9.66
CA LYS A 377 -7.61 1.45 10.30
C LYS A 377 -8.33 2.64 10.92
N MET A 378 -9.30 3.25 10.23
CA MET A 378 -10.08 4.37 10.77
C MET A 378 -10.80 4.01 12.06
N ASN A 379 -11.27 2.77 12.18
CA ASN A 379 -11.98 2.32 13.38
C ASN A 379 -11.07 1.66 14.43
N THR A 380 -9.81 1.37 14.09
CA THR A 380 -8.83 0.70 14.96
C THR A 380 -7.46 1.38 14.79
N ILE A 381 -7.41 2.69 15.07
CA ILE A 381 -6.29 3.59 14.73
C ILE A 381 -4.94 3.05 15.23
N ASP A 382 -4.92 2.54 16.46
CA ASP A 382 -3.70 2.04 17.07
C ASP A 382 -3.29 0.66 16.53
N PHE A 383 -4.16 -0.07 15.85
CA PHE A 383 -3.86 -1.44 15.42
C PHE A 383 -3.05 -1.48 14.13
N PHE A 384 -3.42 -0.66 13.14
CA PHE A 384 -2.85 -0.73 11.79
C PHE A 384 -1.78 0.34 11.55
N PRO A 385 -0.64 -0.02 10.95
CA PRO A 385 0.39 0.95 10.60
C PRO A 385 -0.06 1.92 9.50
N ARG A 386 0.79 2.91 9.18
CA ARG A 386 0.58 3.72 7.98
C ARG A 386 0.76 2.83 6.74
N ARG A 387 -0.15 2.94 5.78
CA ARG A 387 0.07 2.33 4.46
C ARG A 387 0.83 3.29 3.58
N ILE A 388 1.59 2.75 2.65
CA ILE A 388 2.28 3.53 1.63
C ILE A 388 1.28 3.89 0.55
N GLU A 389 0.97 5.18 0.44
CA GLU A 389 0.23 5.68 -0.70
C GLU A 389 1.17 5.74 -1.90
N VAL A 390 0.92 4.89 -2.88
CA VAL A 390 1.54 5.03 -4.20
C VAL A 390 0.75 6.10 -4.95
N THR A 391 0.77 7.32 -4.43
CA THR A 391 0.27 8.49 -5.14
C THR A 391 1.34 8.94 -6.12
N ASP A 392 0.94 9.00 -7.40
CA ASP A 392 1.50 9.78 -8.50
C ASP A 392 3.01 10.05 -8.50
N THR A 393 3.81 9.00 -8.28
CA THR A 393 5.26 9.11 -8.46
C THR A 393 5.54 8.99 -9.97
N PRO A 394 6.23 9.97 -10.58
CA PRO A 394 6.67 9.90 -11.98
C PRO A 394 7.31 8.54 -12.25
N LYS A 395 7.06 7.95 -13.42
CA LYS A 395 7.50 6.58 -13.73
C LYS A 395 8.99 6.35 -13.43
N ASP A 396 9.79 7.40 -13.60
CA ASP A 396 11.24 7.38 -13.50
C ASP A 396 11.76 7.35 -12.05
N GLN A 397 10.96 7.82 -11.07
CA GLN A 397 11.31 7.81 -9.64
C GLN A 397 10.77 6.59 -8.87
N ARG A 398 9.97 5.75 -9.54
CA ARG A 398 9.39 4.54 -8.92
C ARG A 398 10.43 3.51 -8.46
N PRO A 399 11.55 3.27 -9.17
CA PRO A 399 12.57 2.31 -8.73
C PRO A 399 13.25 2.75 -7.43
N GLU A 400 13.57 4.03 -7.30
CA GLU A 400 14.28 4.59 -6.15
C GLU A 400 13.40 4.62 -4.90
N LYS A 401 12.18 5.16 -5.01
CA LYS A 401 11.20 5.12 -3.91
C LYS A 401 10.87 3.69 -3.50
N ARG A 402 10.88 2.76 -4.46
CA ARG A 402 10.76 1.32 -4.15
C ARG A 402 11.94 0.86 -3.31
N ARG A 403 13.18 1.07 -3.75
CA ARG A 403 14.39 0.68 -2.99
C ARG A 403 14.40 1.28 -1.59
N GLN A 404 14.01 2.54 -1.42
CA GLN A 404 13.91 3.17 -0.10
C GLN A 404 12.95 2.42 0.83
N ILE A 405 11.76 2.03 0.33
CA ILE A 405 10.80 1.26 1.13
C ILE A 405 11.34 -0.13 1.49
N GLU A 406 11.97 -0.80 0.53
CA GLU A 406 12.57 -2.13 0.72
C GLU A 406 13.66 -2.05 1.80
N ARG A 407 14.51 -1.02 1.74
CA ARG A 407 15.54 -0.72 2.73
C ARG A 407 14.94 -0.37 4.10
N ILE A 408 13.89 0.44 4.17
CA ILE A 408 13.22 0.78 5.44
C ILE A 408 12.68 -0.49 6.12
N ILE A 409 11.93 -1.33 5.40
CA ILE A 409 11.37 -2.57 5.97
C ILE A 409 12.50 -3.50 6.40
N GLY A 410 13.50 -3.72 5.54
CA GLY A 410 14.66 -4.56 5.83
C GLY A 410 15.44 -4.09 7.06
N THR A 411 15.71 -2.79 7.18
CA THR A 411 16.38 -2.18 8.33
C THR A 411 15.55 -2.32 9.61
N ARG A 412 14.23 -2.12 9.54
CA ARG A 412 13.34 -2.31 10.69
C ARG A 412 13.33 -3.76 11.19
N ILE A 413 13.33 -4.73 10.26
CA ILE A 413 13.47 -6.16 10.60
C ILE A 413 14.86 -6.42 11.22
N LYS A 414 15.93 -5.86 10.67
CA LYS A 414 17.29 -5.96 11.22
C LYS A 414 17.34 -5.47 12.67
N VAL A 415 16.76 -4.30 12.95
CA VAL A 415 16.68 -3.74 14.32
C VAL A 415 15.85 -4.62 15.24
N TYR A 416 14.69 -5.11 14.79
CA TYR A 416 13.89 -6.05 15.56
C TYR A 416 14.67 -7.32 15.90
N ALA A 417 15.31 -7.92 14.90
CA ALA A 417 16.08 -9.16 15.07
C ALA A 417 17.23 -8.97 16.06
N ALA A 418 17.95 -7.84 15.95
CA ALA A 418 19.02 -7.51 16.88
C ALA A 418 18.52 -7.44 18.33
N LYS A 419 17.36 -6.79 18.56
CA LYS A 419 16.75 -6.62 19.89
C LYS A 419 16.29 -7.92 20.55
N ASN A 420 15.94 -8.93 19.77
CA ASN A 420 15.26 -10.13 20.28
C ASN A 420 16.11 -11.39 20.26
N ILE A 421 17.18 -11.46 19.45
CA ILE A 421 18.04 -12.64 19.38
C ILE A 421 18.68 -12.96 20.74
N TYR A 422 18.68 -14.25 21.10
CA TYR A 422 19.06 -14.79 22.41
C TYR A 422 18.37 -14.09 23.58
N ASN A 423 17.05 -13.90 23.46
CA ASN A 423 16.24 -13.18 24.45
C ASN A 423 16.77 -11.76 24.76
N GLY A 424 17.29 -11.08 23.74
CA GLY A 424 17.82 -9.72 23.87
C GLY A 424 19.15 -9.65 24.63
N LYS A 425 19.96 -10.72 24.62
CA LYS A 425 21.30 -10.75 25.24
C LYS A 425 22.16 -9.53 24.90
N TYR A 426 22.05 -9.02 23.67
CA TYR A 426 22.81 -7.87 23.20
C TYR A 426 22.19 -6.51 23.56
N PHE A 427 21.05 -6.51 24.27
CA PHE A 427 20.19 -5.36 24.56
C PHE A 427 19.76 -5.36 26.05
N GLU A 428 20.71 -5.40 26.98
CA GLU A 428 20.40 -5.21 28.41
C GLU A 428 20.33 -3.72 28.78
N LYS A 429 19.27 -3.30 29.47
CA LYS A 429 19.09 -1.94 30.03
C LYS A 429 19.21 -0.80 29.00
N GLY A 430 18.81 -1.06 27.75
CA GLY A 430 18.88 -0.07 26.67
C GLY A 430 20.31 0.28 26.26
N ARG A 431 21.32 -0.53 26.62
CA ARG A 431 22.69 -0.37 26.14
C ARG A 431 23.06 -1.56 25.31
N GLU A 432 23.16 -1.32 24.01
CA GLU A 432 23.61 -2.31 23.07
C GLU A 432 25.15 -2.41 23.19
N GLY A 433 25.74 -3.60 22.99
CA GLY A 433 27.19 -3.74 23.09
C GLY A 433 27.73 -4.92 22.31
N CYS A 434 28.68 -4.67 21.43
CA CYS A 434 29.50 -5.72 20.81
C CYS A 434 30.27 -6.45 21.94
N GLU A 435 30.10 -7.77 22.06
CA GLU A 435 30.79 -8.54 23.09
C GLU A 435 32.31 -8.43 22.98
N GLU A 436 32.84 -8.37 21.77
CA GLU A 436 34.28 -8.19 21.54
C GLU A 436 34.75 -6.80 22.00
N CYS A 437 33.95 -5.75 21.77
CA CYS A 437 34.24 -4.43 22.34
C CYS A 437 34.31 -4.47 23.87
N LEU A 438 33.36 -5.15 24.52
CA LEU A 438 33.33 -5.27 25.97
C LEU A 438 34.52 -6.08 26.51
N ARG A 439 34.90 -7.17 25.84
CA ARG A 439 36.09 -7.97 26.19
C ARG A 439 37.38 -7.16 26.08
N GLU A 440 37.45 -6.25 25.10
CA GLU A 440 38.57 -5.34 24.90
C GLU A 440 38.53 -4.11 25.84
N GLY A 441 37.52 -4.02 26.71
CA GLY A 441 37.38 -2.95 27.71
C GLY A 441 36.74 -1.66 27.18
N PHE A 442 36.09 -1.71 26.02
CA PHE A 442 35.47 -0.54 25.40
C PHE A 442 34.04 -0.29 25.94
N LYS A 443 33.77 0.98 26.27
CA LYS A 443 32.40 1.48 26.45
C LYS A 443 31.79 1.72 25.06
N THR A 444 30.75 0.95 24.74
CA THR A 444 29.93 1.16 23.54
C THR A 444 28.70 1.99 23.92
N ASP A 445 28.30 2.90 23.03
CA ASP A 445 27.07 3.69 23.12
C ASP A 445 26.29 3.50 21.81
N ILE A 446 24.96 3.63 21.87
CA ILE A 446 23.98 3.42 20.80
C ILE A 446 24.37 4.14 19.49
N THR A 447 25.04 5.29 19.60
CA THR A 447 25.53 6.06 18.45
C THR A 447 26.61 5.35 17.61
N ARG A 448 27.29 4.33 18.15
CA ARG A 448 28.25 3.46 17.41
C ARG A 448 27.60 2.19 16.85
N ILE A 449 26.30 2.00 17.06
CA ILE A 449 25.61 0.70 16.96
C ILE A 449 24.68 0.60 15.74
N THR A 450 24.42 1.72 15.07
CA THR A 450 23.94 1.72 13.68
C THR A 450 24.84 0.92 12.72
N ALA A 451 26.05 0.59 13.16
CA ALA A 451 27.01 -0.30 12.52
C ALA A 451 27.00 -1.74 13.09
N LEU A 452 25.91 -2.30 13.63
CA LEU A 452 25.90 -3.73 14.00
C LEU A 452 25.61 -4.61 12.77
N ASP A 453 26.49 -5.57 12.52
CA ASP A 453 26.35 -6.57 11.47
C ASP A 453 26.19 -7.98 12.06
N PHE A 454 25.30 -8.75 11.44
CA PHE A 454 25.07 -10.14 11.80
C PHE A 454 26.21 -11.00 11.25
N HIS A 455 27.00 -11.57 12.15
CA HIS A 455 28.10 -12.45 11.83
C HIS A 455 27.72 -13.91 12.08
N HIS A 456 28.06 -14.80 11.16
CA HIS A 456 27.93 -16.24 11.39
C HIS A 456 29.16 -16.72 12.16
N SER A 457 28.99 -17.31 13.34
CA SER A 457 30.12 -17.89 14.09
C SER A 457 30.70 -19.15 13.43
N THR A 458 30.05 -19.68 12.39
CA THR A 458 30.49 -20.83 11.60
C THR A 458 30.79 -20.42 10.16
N ASP A 459 31.79 -21.06 9.52
CA ASP A 459 32.22 -20.76 8.14
C ASP A 459 31.12 -20.96 7.07
N ASN A 460 30.03 -21.67 7.40
CA ASN A 460 28.96 -21.97 6.45
C ASN A 460 27.93 -20.83 6.38
N LYS A 461 28.13 -19.91 5.42
CA LYS A 461 27.30 -18.70 5.21
C LYS A 461 26.21 -18.95 4.16
N GLU A 462 25.21 -19.78 4.47
CA GLU A 462 24.09 -19.99 3.53
C GLU A 462 23.20 -18.76 3.34
N ILE A 463 23.10 -17.88 4.36
CA ILE A 463 22.21 -16.71 4.35
C ILE A 463 23.01 -15.51 4.86
N GLN A 464 22.94 -14.37 4.18
CA GLN A 464 23.46 -13.10 4.71
C GLN A 464 22.28 -12.28 5.22
N TYR A 465 22.33 -11.82 6.48
CA TYR A 465 21.23 -11.06 7.09
C TYR A 465 21.37 -9.54 6.86
N THR A 466 21.61 -9.13 5.62
CA THR A 466 21.58 -7.71 5.23
C THR A 466 20.14 -7.20 5.21
N ALA A 467 19.93 -5.88 5.26
CA ALA A 467 18.59 -5.29 5.19
C ALA A 467 17.82 -5.76 3.94
N ASP A 468 18.48 -5.75 2.78
CA ASP A 468 17.89 -6.20 1.52
C ASP A 468 17.49 -7.68 1.55
N ASN A 469 18.36 -8.55 2.08
CA ASN A 469 18.05 -9.98 2.18
C ASN A 469 16.95 -10.27 3.20
N LEU A 470 16.93 -9.55 4.33
CA LEU A 470 15.86 -9.65 5.31
C LEU A 470 14.52 -9.21 4.73
N TYR A 471 14.49 -8.14 3.94
CA TYR A 471 13.29 -7.75 3.20
C TYR A 471 12.87 -8.85 2.22
N HIS A 472 13.79 -9.46 1.48
CA HIS A 472 13.46 -10.55 0.56
C HIS A 472 12.93 -11.80 1.28
N LEU A 473 13.53 -12.19 2.40
CA LEU A 473 13.02 -13.27 3.25
C LEU A 473 11.62 -12.94 3.73
N PHE A 474 11.41 -11.71 4.20
CA PHE A 474 10.12 -11.24 4.67
C PHE A 474 9.05 -11.26 3.60
N ILE A 475 9.31 -10.80 2.38
CA ILE A 475 8.32 -10.84 1.31
C ILE A 475 8.05 -12.28 0.83
N ASN A 476 9.07 -13.14 0.86
CA ASN A 476 8.92 -14.54 0.48
C ASN A 476 8.10 -15.35 1.50
N ASP A 477 8.17 -14.96 2.78
CA ASP A 477 7.47 -15.61 3.89
C ASP A 477 6.48 -14.67 4.61
N GLU A 478 5.99 -13.64 3.93
CA GLU A 478 5.13 -12.58 4.52
C GLU A 478 3.78 -13.13 5.00
N LEU A 479 3.47 -14.38 4.61
CA LEU A 479 2.27 -15.11 4.99
C LEU A 479 2.38 -15.75 6.37
N ASN A 480 3.59 -15.79 6.92
CA ASN A 480 3.87 -16.41 8.19
C ASN A 480 3.69 -15.37 9.31
N PRO A 481 2.62 -15.47 10.12
CA PRO A 481 2.44 -14.56 11.25
C PRO A 481 3.54 -14.73 12.30
N SER A 482 4.26 -15.85 12.29
CA SER A 482 5.41 -16.15 13.15
C SER A 482 6.75 -15.84 12.48
N PHE A 483 6.77 -15.09 11.36
CA PHE A 483 7.99 -14.83 10.60
C PHE A 483 9.14 -14.31 11.47
N LEU A 484 8.84 -13.40 12.39
CA LEU A 484 9.87 -12.79 13.25
C LEU A 484 10.43 -13.81 14.25
N GLU A 485 9.56 -14.61 14.87
CA GLU A 485 9.93 -15.67 15.80
C GLU A 485 10.75 -16.77 15.10
N ASP A 486 10.36 -17.14 13.88
CA ASP A 486 11.05 -18.12 13.05
C ASP A 486 12.40 -17.59 12.59
N LEU A 487 12.48 -16.30 12.22
CA LEU A 487 13.73 -15.63 11.88
C LEU A 487 14.70 -15.64 13.06
N ILE A 488 14.23 -15.27 14.27
CA ILE A 488 15.06 -15.31 15.49
C ILE A 488 15.55 -16.73 15.75
N SER A 489 14.65 -17.71 15.75
CA SER A 489 14.97 -19.13 15.99
C SER A 489 16.00 -19.64 14.97
N LEU A 490 15.85 -19.27 13.70
CA LEU A 490 16.79 -19.61 12.65
C LEU A 490 18.17 -18.98 12.91
N MET A 491 18.23 -17.70 13.26
CA MET A 491 19.48 -17.00 13.57
C MET A 491 20.20 -17.60 14.78
N GLU A 492 19.47 -17.95 15.84
CA GLU A 492 20.01 -18.62 17.03
C GLU A 492 20.53 -20.02 16.69
N SER A 493 19.79 -20.80 15.90
CA SER A 493 20.21 -22.13 15.46
C SER A 493 21.50 -22.09 14.62
N LYS A 494 21.66 -21.03 13.80
CA LYS A 494 22.87 -20.74 13.01
C LYS A 494 23.97 -20.06 13.81
N ARG A 495 23.79 -19.88 15.13
CA ARG A 495 24.74 -19.23 16.04
C ARG A 495 25.21 -17.87 15.50
N VAL A 496 24.27 -17.08 14.98
CA VAL A 496 24.52 -15.72 14.52
C VAL A 496 24.88 -14.88 15.73
N VAL A 497 25.92 -14.07 15.64
CA VAL A 497 26.34 -13.13 16.69
C VAL A 497 26.29 -11.71 16.15
N LEU A 498 26.04 -10.73 17.03
CA LEU A 498 26.08 -9.32 16.69
C LEU A 498 27.49 -8.79 16.92
N LEU A 499 28.10 -8.25 15.87
CA LEU A 499 29.38 -7.56 15.93
C LEU A 499 29.21 -6.15 15.40
N CYS A 500 29.99 -5.20 15.90
CA CYS A 500 30.07 -3.91 15.22
C CYS A 500 30.79 -4.09 13.88
N SER A 501 30.50 -3.25 12.89
CA SER A 501 31.06 -3.33 11.53
C SER A 501 32.57 -3.28 11.57
N ASN A 502 33.11 -2.58 12.56
CA ASN A 502 34.52 -2.53 12.89
C ASN A 502 35.12 -3.91 13.24
N HIS A 503 34.55 -4.63 14.22
CA HIS A 503 34.98 -5.99 14.55
C HIS A 503 34.65 -6.98 13.44
N HIS A 504 33.52 -6.80 12.76
CA HIS A 504 33.12 -7.60 11.61
C HIS A 504 34.14 -7.48 10.46
N ASN A 505 34.54 -6.26 10.12
CA ASN A 505 35.54 -5.96 9.10
C ASN A 505 36.91 -6.48 9.52
N LEU A 506 37.29 -6.38 10.79
CA LEU A 506 38.52 -6.97 11.30
C LEU A 506 38.53 -8.48 11.03
N LEU A 507 37.48 -9.20 11.43
CA LEU A 507 37.39 -10.67 11.24
C LEU A 507 37.47 -11.10 9.77
N HIS A 508 36.84 -10.37 8.85
CA HIS A 508 36.85 -10.73 7.43
C HIS A 508 38.05 -10.18 6.65
N HIS A 509 38.94 -9.41 7.26
CA HIS A 509 40.10 -8.85 6.57
C HIS A 509 41.24 -9.88 6.47
N GLU A 510 41.02 -10.97 5.72
CA GLU A 510 41.96 -12.12 5.58
C GLU A 510 43.41 -11.68 5.33
N ARG A 511 43.61 -10.71 4.43
CA ARG A 511 44.95 -10.21 4.07
C ARG A 511 45.64 -9.42 5.18
N TYR A 512 44.87 -8.81 6.07
CA TYR A 512 45.46 -8.16 7.24
C TYR A 512 45.88 -9.22 8.24
N HIS A 513 45.05 -10.24 8.49
CA HIS A 513 45.38 -11.35 9.37
C HIS A 513 46.60 -12.15 8.89
N ASP A 514 46.66 -12.52 7.60
CA ASP A 514 47.76 -13.26 7.00
C ASP A 514 49.12 -12.56 7.18
N PHE A 515 49.13 -11.21 7.18
CA PHE A 515 50.35 -10.40 7.25
C PHE A 515 50.41 -9.49 8.50
N LYS A 516 49.59 -9.77 9.53
CA LYS A 516 49.44 -8.92 10.73
C LYS A 516 50.78 -8.68 11.41
N TYR A 517 51.61 -9.72 11.51
CA TYR A 517 52.94 -9.64 12.12
C TYR A 517 53.85 -8.64 11.42
N LEU A 518 53.92 -8.67 10.08
CA LEU A 518 54.73 -7.73 9.30
C LEU A 518 54.20 -6.30 9.45
N ILE A 519 52.87 -6.12 9.33
CA ILE A 519 52.23 -4.81 9.41
C ILE A 519 52.45 -4.18 10.78
N ASN A 520 52.29 -4.97 11.84
CA ASN A 520 52.39 -4.51 13.22
C ASN A 520 53.80 -4.62 13.82
N TYR A 521 54.81 -5.01 13.04
CA TYR A 521 56.17 -5.13 13.53
C TYR A 521 56.63 -3.80 14.16
N PRO A 522 57.05 -3.77 15.44
CA PRO A 522 57.27 -2.52 16.19
C PRO A 522 58.27 -1.58 15.53
N ASN A 523 59.30 -2.15 14.91
CA ASN A 523 60.41 -1.40 14.31
C ASN A 523 60.31 -1.34 12.78
N ILE A 524 59.13 -1.56 12.19
CA ILE A 524 59.00 -1.60 10.73
C ILE A 524 59.44 -0.28 10.08
N PHE A 525 59.15 0.85 10.73
CA PHE A 525 59.50 2.19 10.23
C PHE A 525 60.91 2.66 10.63
N SER A 526 61.67 1.85 11.38
CA SER A 526 63.10 2.11 11.55
C SER A 526 63.91 1.68 10.32
N TYR A 527 63.30 0.93 9.40
CA TYR A 527 63.93 0.55 8.13
C TYR A 527 63.66 1.59 7.03
N PRO A 528 64.61 1.79 6.11
CA PRO A 528 64.39 2.53 4.87
C PRO A 528 63.21 1.97 4.04
N ALA A 529 62.54 2.84 3.28
CA ALA A 529 61.31 2.49 2.55
C ALA A 529 61.50 1.38 1.50
N ASP A 530 62.68 1.31 0.87
CA ASP A 530 63.12 0.26 -0.04
C ASP A 530 63.26 -1.09 0.67
N ILE A 531 63.79 -1.11 1.89
CA ILE A 531 63.86 -2.31 2.73
C ILE A 531 62.46 -2.78 3.12
N ILE A 532 61.57 -1.87 3.56
CA ILE A 532 60.17 -2.20 3.85
C ILE A 532 59.47 -2.78 2.61
N TYR A 533 59.70 -2.19 1.44
CA TYR A 533 59.16 -2.69 0.17
C TYR A 533 59.65 -4.11 -0.14
N LEU A 534 60.94 -4.39 0.07
CA LEU A 534 61.51 -5.71 -0.12
C LEU A 534 60.94 -6.73 0.88
N LEU A 535 60.78 -6.35 2.15
CA LEU A 535 60.17 -7.20 3.19
C LEU A 535 58.73 -7.58 2.83
N VAL A 536 57.92 -6.64 2.36
CA VAL A 536 56.55 -6.91 1.87
C VAL A 536 56.58 -7.89 0.69
N ARG A 537 57.51 -7.70 -0.26
CA ARG A 537 57.65 -8.60 -1.41
C ARG A 537 58.00 -10.02 -0.96
N ILE A 538 59.03 -10.16 -0.12
CA ILE A 538 59.49 -11.46 0.41
C ILE A 538 58.37 -12.15 1.18
N ALA A 539 57.67 -11.43 2.06
CA ALA A 539 56.57 -11.99 2.84
C ALA A 539 55.47 -12.56 1.94
N VAL A 540 55.00 -11.77 0.95
CA VAL A 540 53.93 -12.23 0.04
C VAL A 540 54.38 -13.37 -0.88
N ASP A 541 55.64 -13.38 -1.32
CA ASP A 541 56.14 -14.40 -2.23
C ASP A 541 56.39 -15.75 -1.55
N ASN A 542 56.65 -15.75 -0.24
CA ASN A 542 57.00 -16.96 0.51
C ASN A 542 55.87 -17.45 1.43
N PHE A 543 54.86 -16.64 1.73
CA PHE A 543 53.76 -17.06 2.61
C PHE A 543 52.93 -18.19 1.97
N TYR A 544 52.64 -19.23 2.75
CA TYR A 544 52.11 -20.50 2.22
C TYR A 544 50.78 -20.35 1.45
N LYS A 545 49.91 -19.41 1.85
CA LYS A 545 48.64 -19.14 1.14
C LYS A 545 48.81 -18.33 -0.14
N THR A 546 49.91 -17.59 -0.29
CA THR A 546 50.09 -16.63 -1.40
C THR A 546 51.21 -17.00 -2.37
N ARG A 547 52.12 -17.91 -2.00
CA ARG A 547 53.28 -18.32 -2.82
C ARG A 547 52.90 -18.88 -4.19
N HIS A 548 51.73 -19.51 -4.31
CA HIS A 548 51.22 -20.12 -5.55
C HIS A 548 50.39 -19.17 -6.41
N LEU A 549 50.06 -17.98 -5.90
CA LEU A 549 49.26 -17.00 -6.64
C LEU A 549 50.05 -16.41 -7.82
N ASN A 550 49.32 -15.97 -8.84
CA ASN A 550 49.93 -15.33 -10.00
C ASN A 550 50.49 -13.93 -9.66
N PHE A 551 51.21 -13.33 -10.61
CA PHE A 551 51.86 -12.04 -10.40
C PHE A 551 50.89 -10.91 -10.02
N ASP A 552 49.74 -10.81 -10.71
CA ASP A 552 48.78 -9.73 -10.48
C ASP A 552 48.06 -9.86 -9.13
N GLN A 553 47.70 -11.09 -8.74
CA GLN A 553 47.16 -11.39 -7.42
C GLN A 553 48.16 -11.00 -6.32
N LYS A 554 49.42 -11.41 -6.45
CA LYS A 554 50.49 -11.01 -5.52
C LYS A 554 50.70 -9.50 -5.51
N ARG A 555 50.64 -8.84 -6.67
CA ARG A 555 50.75 -7.37 -6.78
C ARG A 555 49.63 -6.66 -6.02
N ASN A 556 48.39 -7.13 -6.12
CA ASN A 556 47.24 -6.59 -5.38
C ASN A 556 47.41 -6.78 -3.88
N ILE A 557 47.84 -7.96 -3.42
CA ILE A 557 48.12 -8.21 -2.00
C ILE A 557 49.22 -7.27 -1.48
N ARG A 558 50.34 -7.15 -2.20
CA ARG A 558 51.43 -6.20 -1.84
C ARG A 558 50.93 -4.75 -1.82
N ARG A 559 50.02 -4.36 -2.72
CA ARG A 559 49.41 -3.02 -2.70
C ARG A 559 48.57 -2.82 -1.44
N ASN A 560 47.74 -3.80 -1.07
CA ASN A 560 46.92 -3.75 0.14
C ASN A 560 47.78 -3.63 1.41
N ILE A 561 48.81 -4.48 1.57
CA ILE A 561 49.74 -4.44 2.70
C ILE A 561 50.43 -3.07 2.80
N ARG A 562 50.92 -2.53 1.67
CA ARG A 562 51.53 -1.19 1.65
C ARG A 562 50.55 -0.09 2.05
N GLY A 563 49.28 -0.19 1.63
CA GLY A 563 48.22 0.72 2.06
C GLY A 563 48.05 0.70 3.59
N LYS A 564 48.04 -0.50 4.19
CA LYS A 564 47.96 -0.65 5.67
C LYS A 564 49.21 -0.12 6.37
N LEU A 565 50.42 -0.39 5.86
CA LEU A 565 51.66 0.17 6.41
C LEU A 565 51.67 1.70 6.34
N ARG A 566 51.22 2.29 5.23
CA ARG A 566 51.10 3.75 5.10
C ARG A 566 50.11 4.34 6.11
N LYS A 567 48.96 3.69 6.26
CA LYS A 567 47.95 4.05 7.26
C LYS A 567 48.51 3.99 8.69
N LYS A 568 49.22 2.91 9.03
CA LYS A 568 49.88 2.75 10.33
C LYS A 568 50.93 3.83 10.56
N TYR A 569 51.75 4.14 9.55
CA TYR A 569 52.76 5.19 9.64
C TYR A 569 52.13 6.54 10.03
N PHE A 570 51.04 6.92 9.36
CA PHE A 570 50.35 8.17 9.69
C PHE A 570 49.78 8.17 11.11
N ILE A 571 49.20 7.05 11.54
CA ILE A 571 48.68 6.94 12.91
C ILE A 571 49.80 7.02 13.95
N ASP A 572 50.86 6.22 13.80
CA ASP A 572 51.97 6.17 14.74
C ASP A 572 52.67 7.54 14.81
N PHE A 573 52.79 8.24 13.69
CA PHE A 573 53.48 9.53 13.60
C PHE A 573 52.65 10.68 14.18
N PHE A 574 51.37 10.80 13.82
CA PHE A 574 50.55 11.95 14.21
C PHE A 574 49.77 11.74 15.51
N TYR A 575 49.53 10.49 15.89
CA TYR A 575 48.60 10.15 16.97
C TYR A 575 49.17 9.12 17.94
N GLU A 576 50.49 8.96 17.98
CA GLU A 576 51.20 8.12 18.97
C GLU A 576 50.67 6.68 19.09
N GLY A 577 50.17 6.11 17.99
CA GLY A 577 49.64 4.75 17.97
C GLY A 577 48.27 4.59 18.61
N VAL A 578 47.54 5.68 18.88
CA VAL A 578 46.15 5.65 19.34
C VAL A 578 45.16 6.14 18.27
N CYS A 579 43.89 5.76 18.44
CA CYS A 579 42.80 6.17 17.55
C CYS A 579 42.75 7.70 17.38
N PRO A 580 42.82 8.23 16.15
CA PRO A 580 42.80 9.67 15.90
C PRO A 580 41.50 10.37 16.31
N SER A 581 40.37 9.67 16.24
CA SER A 581 39.05 10.25 16.53
C SER A 581 38.72 10.30 18.02
N CYS A 582 39.23 9.35 18.84
CA CYS A 582 38.83 9.28 20.24
C CYS A 582 39.98 9.12 21.24
N GLY A 583 41.22 8.93 20.80
CA GLY A 583 42.41 8.82 21.64
C GLY A 583 42.46 7.61 22.59
N ARG A 584 41.45 6.73 22.54
CA ARG A 584 41.21 5.72 23.60
C ARG A 584 41.79 4.33 23.33
N PHE A 585 42.15 3.98 22.10
CA PHE A 585 42.52 2.59 21.79
C PHE A 585 43.73 2.47 20.86
N ASN A 586 44.47 1.37 21.07
CA ASN A 586 45.71 1.03 20.38
C ASN A 586 45.43 0.57 18.95
N THR A 587 46.05 1.23 17.98
CA THR A 587 45.77 0.99 16.56
C THR A 587 46.47 -0.23 15.99
N ARG A 588 47.38 -0.85 16.75
CA ARG A 588 48.07 -2.09 16.34
C ARG A 588 47.09 -3.24 16.12
N ASP A 589 46.06 -3.39 16.94
CA ASP A 589 45.13 -4.51 16.80
C ASP A 589 43.90 -4.19 15.94
N HIS A 590 43.65 -2.90 15.69
CA HIS A 590 42.44 -2.42 15.01
C HIS A 590 42.73 -1.59 13.74
N LEU A 591 43.93 -1.71 13.16
CA LEU A 591 44.37 -0.88 12.04
C LEU A 591 43.40 -0.92 10.84
N THR A 592 42.75 -2.05 10.58
CA THR A 592 41.82 -2.21 9.45
C THR A 592 40.57 -1.38 9.59
N VAL A 593 40.23 -0.98 10.80
CA VAL A 593 38.94 -0.43 11.21
C VAL A 593 38.84 1.10 11.02
N PHE A 594 39.97 1.81 10.94
CA PHE A 594 39.95 3.27 10.87
C PHE A 594 39.73 3.81 9.45
N ASP A 595 38.59 4.37 9.10
CA ASP A 595 38.49 5.08 7.81
C ASP A 595 39.09 6.49 7.97
N PHE A 596 40.00 6.88 7.07
CA PHE A 596 40.72 8.17 7.05
C PHE A 596 40.43 8.94 5.79
#